data_AF-A0A2K5HY57-F1
#
_entry.id   AF-A0A2K5HY57-F1
#
_cell.length_a   1.000
_cell.length_b   1.000
_cell.length_c   1.000
_cell.angle_alpha   90.00
_cell.angle_beta   90.00
_cell.angle_gamma   90.00
#
_symmetry.space_group_name_H-M   'P 1'
#
loop_
_entity.id
_entity.type
_entity.pdbx_description
1 polymer ?
#
loop_
_entity_poly.entity_id
_entity_poly.type
_entity_poly.pdbx_seq_one_letter_code
_entity_poly.pdbx_strand_id
1 'polypeptide(L)'
;MLPGYRDPYHGRPLTKGELGCFLSHYNIWKEVVDRGLQKSLVFEDDLRFEIFFKRRLMNLMRDVEREGLDWDLIYVGRKRMQVEHPEKAVPRVRNLVEADYSYWTLAYVISLQGARKLLAAEPLSKMLPVDEFLPVMFDKHPVSEYKAHFSLRNLHAFSVEPLLIYPTHYTGDDGYVSDTETSVVWNNEHVKTDWDRAKSQKMREQQALSREAKNSDVLQSPLDSAARDEL
;
A
#
# COMPACT_ATOMS: atom_id res chain seq x y z
N MET A 1 -20.20 0.20 5.66
CA MET A 1 -19.41 1.43 5.42
C MET A 1 -19.11 2.08 6.74
N LEU A 2 -17.87 2.53 6.95
CA LEU A 2 -17.54 3.33 8.13
C LEU A 2 -18.40 4.61 8.17
N PRO A 3 -19.16 4.86 9.25
CA PRO A 3 -19.98 6.07 9.35
C PRO A 3 -19.13 7.33 9.20
N GLY A 4 -19.56 8.26 8.34
CA GLY A 4 -18.88 9.55 8.16
C GLY A 4 -17.64 9.52 7.26
N TYR A 5 -17.24 8.37 6.71
CA TYR A 5 -16.12 8.33 5.76
C TYR A 5 -16.38 9.21 4.53
N ARG A 6 -15.38 10.03 4.21
CA ARG A 6 -15.25 10.74 2.94
C ARG A 6 -13.83 10.61 2.44
N ASP A 7 -13.69 10.31 1.16
CA ASP A 7 -12.42 10.29 0.46
C ASP A 7 -11.68 11.62 0.70
N PRO A 8 -10.42 11.61 1.19
CA PRO A 8 -9.70 12.83 1.56
C PRO A 8 -9.43 13.79 0.39
N TYR A 9 -9.45 13.29 -0.84
CA TYR A 9 -9.07 14.04 -2.04
C TYR A 9 -10.29 14.62 -2.77
N HIS A 10 -11.39 13.89 -2.78
CA HIS A 10 -12.60 14.18 -3.55
C HIS A 10 -13.81 14.51 -2.66
N GLY A 11 -13.74 14.24 -1.35
CA GLY A 11 -14.81 14.50 -0.38
C GLY A 11 -16.06 13.62 -0.56
N ARG A 12 -15.95 12.55 -1.35
CA ARG A 12 -17.06 11.64 -1.71
C ARG A 12 -17.07 10.36 -0.88
N PRO A 13 -18.20 9.64 -0.78
CA PRO A 13 -18.22 8.25 -0.28
C PRO A 13 -17.45 7.29 -1.19
N LEU A 14 -17.33 6.02 -0.77
CA LEU A 14 -16.73 4.96 -1.59
C LEU A 14 -17.35 4.85 -2.98
N THR A 15 -16.55 4.53 -3.99
CA THR A 15 -17.05 4.01 -5.26
C THR A 15 -17.32 2.51 -5.19
N LYS A 16 -18.03 1.98 -6.19
CA LYS A 16 -18.15 0.52 -6.39
C LYS A 16 -16.81 -0.14 -6.73
N GLY A 17 -15.91 0.56 -7.40
CA GLY A 17 -14.58 0.08 -7.73
C GLY A 17 -13.68 -0.03 -6.50
N GLU A 18 -13.68 0.97 -5.63
CA GLU A 18 -13.00 0.92 -4.32
C GLU A 18 -13.55 -0.22 -3.45
N LEU A 19 -14.87 -0.43 -3.48
CA LEU A 19 -15.52 -1.56 -2.83
C LEU A 19 -15.05 -2.90 -3.43
N GLY A 20 -15.02 -3.03 -4.75
CA GLY A 20 -14.56 -4.23 -5.45
C GLY A 20 -13.10 -4.56 -5.14
N CYS A 21 -12.22 -3.57 -5.23
CA CYS A 21 -10.82 -3.67 -4.83
C CYS A 21 -10.69 -4.18 -3.39
N PHE A 22 -11.38 -3.54 -2.43
CA PHE A 22 -11.36 -3.99 -1.03
C PHE A 22 -11.79 -5.45 -0.87
N LEU A 23 -12.89 -5.86 -1.51
CA LEU A 23 -13.42 -7.22 -1.42
C LEU A 23 -12.45 -8.25 -2.03
N SER A 24 -11.73 -7.90 -3.10
CA SER A 24 -10.68 -8.74 -3.67
C SER A 24 -9.56 -9.01 -2.66
N HIS A 25 -9.02 -7.96 -2.02
CA HIS A 25 -8.00 -8.12 -0.98
C HIS A 25 -8.52 -8.90 0.23
N TYR A 26 -9.75 -8.62 0.69
CA TYR A 26 -10.37 -9.34 1.78
C TYR A 26 -10.49 -10.85 1.50
N ASN A 27 -10.91 -11.22 0.29
CA ASN A 27 -11.00 -12.62 -0.11
C ASN A 27 -9.62 -13.30 -0.17
N ILE A 28 -8.58 -12.58 -0.60
CA ILE A 28 -7.21 -13.09 -0.55
C ILE A 28 -6.77 -13.33 0.90
N TRP A 29 -7.05 -12.42 1.84
CA TRP A 29 -6.72 -12.62 3.25
C TRP A 29 -7.44 -13.85 3.84
N LYS A 30 -8.72 -14.04 3.48
CA LYS A 30 -9.46 -15.25 3.84
C LYS A 30 -8.79 -16.49 3.29
N GLU A 31 -8.44 -16.50 2.01
CA GLU A 31 -7.78 -17.64 1.38
C GLU A 31 -6.44 -17.98 2.04
N VAL A 32 -5.62 -16.96 2.37
CA VAL A 32 -4.36 -17.14 3.11
C VAL A 32 -4.60 -17.86 4.43
N VAL A 33 -5.64 -17.46 5.17
CA VAL A 33 -5.99 -18.06 6.46
C VAL A 33 -6.55 -19.47 6.30
N ASP A 34 -7.52 -19.65 5.40
CA ASP A 34 -8.22 -20.92 5.16
C ASP A 34 -7.27 -22.01 4.66
N ARG A 35 -6.29 -21.65 3.84
CA ARG A 35 -5.26 -22.56 3.31
C ARG A 35 -4.01 -22.65 4.19
N GLY A 36 -3.90 -21.84 5.24
CA GLY A 36 -2.73 -21.81 6.14
C GLY A 36 -1.43 -21.37 5.46
N LEU A 37 -1.50 -20.49 4.46
CA LEU A 37 -0.34 -20.02 3.70
C LEU A 37 0.54 -19.14 4.59
N GLN A 38 1.77 -19.57 4.86
CA GLN A 38 2.66 -18.86 5.80
C GLN A 38 3.08 -17.47 5.29
N LYS A 39 3.34 -17.36 3.98
CA LYS A 39 3.76 -16.14 3.29
C LYS A 39 3.07 -16.13 1.93
N SER A 40 2.49 -15.00 1.54
CA SER A 40 1.86 -14.83 0.23
C SER A 40 2.24 -13.49 -0.36
N LEU A 41 2.53 -13.47 -1.65
CA LEU A 41 2.79 -12.25 -2.42
C LEU A 41 1.56 -11.94 -3.25
N VAL A 42 1.00 -10.75 -3.05
CA VAL A 42 -0.22 -10.27 -3.70
C VAL A 42 0.16 -9.20 -4.71
N PHE A 43 -0.53 -9.20 -5.84
CA PHE A 43 -0.34 -8.30 -6.97
C PHE A 43 -1.68 -7.77 -7.44
N GLU A 44 -1.71 -6.50 -7.84
CA GLU A 44 -2.69 -5.95 -8.77
C GLU A 44 -2.24 -6.24 -10.23
N ASP A 45 -3.12 -6.04 -11.20
CA ASP A 45 -2.92 -6.44 -12.60
C ASP A 45 -2.22 -5.40 -13.49
N ASP A 46 -2.14 -4.14 -13.05
CA ASP A 46 -1.65 -3.00 -13.81
C ASP A 46 -0.22 -2.55 -13.45
N LEU A 47 0.64 -3.52 -13.12
CA LEU A 47 2.00 -3.28 -12.61
C LEU A 47 3.14 -3.72 -13.55
N ARG A 48 4.34 -3.21 -13.27
CA ARG A 48 5.61 -3.64 -13.87
C ARG A 48 6.66 -3.94 -12.80
N PHE A 49 7.53 -4.89 -13.12
CA PHE A 49 8.59 -5.37 -12.23
C PHE A 49 9.92 -4.67 -12.52
N GLU A 50 10.68 -4.38 -11.46
CA GLU A 50 12.07 -3.98 -11.58
C GLU A 50 12.99 -5.12 -12.02
N ILE A 51 14.15 -4.74 -12.57
CA ILE A 51 15.18 -5.70 -12.95
C ILE A 51 15.58 -6.53 -11.72
N PHE A 52 15.70 -7.85 -11.93
CA PHE A 52 16.01 -8.82 -10.89
C PHE A 52 15.00 -8.90 -9.74
N PHE A 53 13.75 -8.45 -9.94
CA PHE A 53 12.64 -8.48 -8.97
C PHE A 53 12.67 -9.70 -8.04
N LYS A 54 12.56 -10.91 -8.61
CA LYS A 54 12.51 -12.17 -7.86
C LYS A 54 13.74 -12.36 -6.99
N ARG A 55 14.94 -12.09 -7.52
CA ARG A 55 16.21 -12.24 -6.79
C ARG A 55 16.29 -11.25 -5.63
N ARG A 56 15.92 -9.99 -5.86
CA ARG A 56 15.95 -8.91 -4.86
C ARG A 56 14.95 -9.21 -3.73
N LEU A 57 13.71 -9.57 -4.06
CA LEU A 57 12.69 -9.96 -3.07
C LEU A 57 13.14 -11.19 -2.26
N MET A 58 13.65 -12.25 -2.91
CA MET A 58 14.10 -13.45 -2.21
C MET A 58 15.34 -13.22 -1.34
N ASN A 59 16.20 -12.26 -1.66
CA ASN A 59 17.29 -11.84 -0.78
C ASN A 59 16.76 -11.13 0.46
N LEU A 60 15.83 -10.18 0.27
CA LEU A 60 15.18 -9.46 1.37
C LEU A 60 14.43 -10.42 2.31
N MET A 61 13.64 -11.36 1.78
CA MET A 61 12.92 -12.32 2.61
C MET A 61 13.84 -13.25 3.40
N ARG A 62 15.05 -13.55 2.87
CA ARG A 62 16.08 -14.29 3.60
C ARG A 62 16.71 -13.46 4.72
N ASP A 63 16.94 -12.18 4.50
CA ASP A 63 17.43 -11.26 5.52
C ASP A 63 16.39 -11.09 6.65
N VAL A 64 15.11 -10.88 6.29
CA VAL A 64 13.97 -10.83 7.24
C VAL A 64 13.91 -12.07 8.12
N GLU A 65 14.04 -13.26 7.52
CA GLU A 65 14.01 -14.54 8.24
C GLU A 65 15.26 -14.75 9.12
N ARG A 66 16.45 -14.43 8.62
CA ARG A 66 17.71 -14.54 9.38
C ARG A 66 17.71 -13.65 10.62
N GLU A 67 17.21 -12.42 10.49
CA GLU A 67 17.15 -11.48 11.61
C GLU A 67 15.96 -11.73 12.55
N GLY A 68 15.09 -12.69 12.24
CA GLY A 68 13.91 -13.02 13.05
C GLY A 68 12.95 -11.84 13.20
N LEU A 69 12.84 -11.00 12.17
CA LEU A 69 11.97 -9.82 12.20
C LEU A 69 10.50 -10.28 12.32
N ASP A 70 9.77 -9.71 13.27
CA ASP A 70 8.33 -9.88 13.38
C ASP A 70 7.63 -8.93 12.39
N TRP A 71 6.96 -9.50 11.38
CA TRP A 71 6.32 -8.73 10.31
C TRP A 71 4.98 -9.35 9.90
N ASP A 72 4.05 -8.48 9.49
CA ASP A 72 2.74 -8.87 9.00
C ASP A 72 2.55 -8.56 7.52
N LEU A 73 3.03 -7.38 7.10
CA LEU A 73 2.88 -6.90 5.73
C LEU A 73 4.16 -6.18 5.29
N ILE A 74 4.62 -6.46 4.07
CA ILE A 74 5.75 -5.76 3.44
C ILE A 74 5.28 -5.25 2.08
N TYR A 75 5.15 -3.94 1.92
CA TYR A 75 4.90 -3.32 0.62
C TYR A 75 6.07 -3.56 -0.32
N VAL A 76 5.76 -3.97 -1.54
CA VAL A 76 6.73 -4.23 -2.63
C VAL A 76 6.57 -3.20 -3.74
N GLY A 77 5.34 -2.74 -3.96
CA GLY A 77 4.99 -1.56 -4.76
C GLY A 77 3.90 -0.77 -4.04
N ARG A 78 4.12 0.52 -3.85
CA ARG A 78 3.17 1.45 -3.22
C ARG A 78 3.45 2.89 -3.61
N LYS A 79 2.55 3.80 -3.25
CA LYS A 79 2.78 5.23 -3.18
C LYS A 79 2.91 5.67 -1.74
N ARG A 80 4.11 6.11 -1.37
CA ARG A 80 4.34 6.75 -0.09
C ARG A 80 3.66 8.13 -0.06
N MET A 81 2.79 8.36 0.91
CA MET A 81 2.00 9.59 1.02
C MET A 81 2.57 10.57 2.06
N GLN A 82 3.28 10.07 3.06
CA GLN A 82 4.05 10.87 4.02
C GLN A 82 5.43 11.22 3.43
N VAL A 83 5.67 12.50 3.12
CA VAL A 83 6.90 12.98 2.44
C VAL A 83 7.67 14.05 3.23
N GLU A 84 7.24 14.40 4.44
CA GLU A 84 7.87 15.45 5.26
C GLU A 84 9.13 14.98 5.99
N HIS A 85 9.21 13.69 6.32
CA HIS A 85 10.34 13.10 7.05
C HIS A 85 10.71 11.75 6.43
N PRO A 86 11.95 11.26 6.49
CA PRO A 86 12.29 9.91 6.02
C PRO A 86 11.54 8.81 6.80
N GLU A 87 11.39 7.65 6.18
CA GLU A 87 10.95 6.43 6.86
C GLU A 87 12.16 5.77 7.52
N LYS A 88 11.93 5.13 8.67
CA LYS A 88 12.99 4.58 9.49
C LYS A 88 13.47 3.25 8.92
N ALA A 89 14.79 3.14 8.66
CA ALA A 89 15.40 1.89 8.26
C ALA A 89 15.24 0.79 9.33
N VAL A 90 15.00 -0.45 8.89
CA VAL A 90 14.95 -1.60 9.79
C VAL A 90 16.39 -2.06 10.09
N PRO A 91 16.83 -2.05 11.37
CA PRO A 91 18.21 -2.42 11.70
C PRO A 91 18.53 -3.85 11.23
N ARG A 92 19.70 -4.01 10.60
CA ARG A 92 20.26 -5.29 10.10
C ARG A 92 19.48 -5.99 8.97
N VAL A 93 18.34 -5.44 8.53
CA VAL A 93 17.63 -5.91 7.34
C VAL A 93 17.85 -4.90 6.22
N ARG A 94 18.52 -5.35 5.15
CA ARG A 94 18.79 -4.49 3.99
C ARG A 94 17.51 -4.16 3.25
N ASN A 95 17.50 -2.97 2.63
CA ASN A 95 16.44 -2.54 1.73
C ASN A 95 15.03 -2.56 2.34
N LEU A 96 14.92 -2.32 3.65
CA LEU A 96 13.64 -2.39 4.36
C LEU A 96 13.49 -1.19 5.30
N VAL A 97 12.30 -0.58 5.28
CA VAL A 97 11.91 0.53 6.16
C VAL A 97 10.59 0.21 6.85
N GLU A 98 10.35 0.82 8.02
CA GLU A 98 9.03 0.88 8.64
C GLU A 98 8.08 1.67 7.73
N ALA A 99 6.95 1.07 7.33
CA ALA A 99 6.03 1.73 6.43
C ALA A 99 5.27 2.86 7.13
N ASP A 100 5.13 4.00 6.46
CA ASP A 100 4.26 5.09 6.89
C ASP A 100 2.98 5.17 6.03
N TYR A 101 2.18 6.23 6.17
CA TYR A 101 0.96 6.43 5.41
C TYR A 101 1.20 6.24 3.90
N SER A 102 0.48 5.29 3.32
CA SER A 102 0.75 4.74 1.98
C SER A 102 -0.55 4.47 1.25
N TYR A 103 -0.57 4.83 -0.02
CA TYR A 103 -1.60 4.47 -0.99
C TYR A 103 -1.03 3.49 -2.02
N TRP A 104 -1.89 3.02 -2.91
CA TRP A 104 -1.57 2.06 -3.96
C TRP A 104 -1.10 0.73 -3.38
N THR A 105 -2.01 -0.25 -3.34
CA THR A 105 -1.72 -1.63 -2.92
C THR A 105 -1.17 -2.52 -4.04
N LEU A 106 -0.47 -1.92 -5.02
CA LEU A 106 0.05 -2.58 -6.23
C LEU A 106 0.64 -3.96 -5.95
N ALA A 107 1.48 -4.06 -4.92
CA ALA A 107 1.97 -5.35 -4.45
C ALA A 107 2.42 -5.32 -2.99
N TYR A 108 2.13 -6.39 -2.26
CA TYR A 108 2.64 -6.61 -0.92
C TYR A 108 2.85 -8.10 -0.62
N VAL A 109 3.81 -8.40 0.25
CA VAL A 109 3.90 -9.69 0.92
C VAL A 109 3.08 -9.62 2.20
N ILE A 110 2.29 -10.65 2.50
CA ILE A 110 1.54 -10.79 3.74
C ILE A 110 1.88 -12.12 4.43
N SER A 111 2.00 -12.09 5.75
CA SER A 111 2.16 -13.29 6.57
C SER A 111 0.79 -13.87 6.95
N LEU A 112 0.75 -15.15 7.33
CA LEU A 112 -0.48 -15.77 7.87
C LEU A 112 -1.02 -14.98 9.07
N GLN A 113 -0.12 -14.51 9.94
CA GLN A 113 -0.49 -13.70 11.10
C GLN A 113 -1.08 -12.36 10.69
N GLY A 114 -0.47 -11.69 9.71
CA GLY A 114 -0.99 -10.43 9.16
C GLY A 114 -2.40 -10.59 8.61
N ALA A 115 -2.63 -11.62 7.81
CA ALA A 115 -3.97 -11.91 7.29
C ALA A 115 -5.00 -12.15 8.41
N ARG A 116 -4.63 -12.88 9.47
CA ARG A 116 -5.50 -13.06 10.65
C ARG A 116 -5.80 -11.75 11.37
N LYS A 117 -4.80 -10.87 11.56
CA LYS A 117 -4.98 -9.56 12.18
C LYS A 117 -5.95 -8.69 11.38
N LEU A 118 -5.81 -8.66 10.05
CA LEU A 118 -6.70 -7.89 9.16
C LEU A 118 -8.14 -8.41 9.21
N LEU A 119 -8.35 -9.72 9.22
CA LEU A 119 -9.70 -10.30 9.30
C LEU A 119 -10.34 -10.11 10.68
N ALA A 120 -9.56 -10.22 11.76
CA ALA A 120 -10.02 -10.02 13.14
C ALA A 120 -10.48 -8.57 13.41
N ALA A 121 -10.09 -7.62 12.56
CA ALA A 121 -10.60 -6.25 12.61
C ALA A 121 -12.07 -6.12 12.17
N GLU A 122 -12.68 -7.20 11.67
CA GLU A 122 -14.05 -7.24 11.12
C GLU A 122 -14.32 -6.13 10.09
N PRO A 123 -13.49 -5.99 9.04
CA PRO A 123 -13.52 -4.81 8.19
C PRO A 123 -14.83 -4.64 7.40
N LEU A 124 -15.58 -5.73 7.15
CA LEU A 124 -16.83 -5.65 6.40
C LEU A 124 -17.92 -4.83 7.11
N SER A 125 -17.93 -4.81 8.45
CA SER A 125 -18.91 -4.02 9.21
C SER A 125 -18.62 -2.52 9.19
N LYS A 126 -17.37 -2.13 8.93
CA LYS A 126 -16.84 -0.77 9.02
C LYS A 126 -15.84 -0.45 7.91
N MET A 127 -16.26 -0.79 6.69
CA MET A 127 -15.40 -0.74 5.52
C MET A 127 -14.89 0.66 5.18
N LEU A 128 -13.61 0.69 4.81
CA LEU A 128 -12.83 1.78 4.22
C LEU A 128 -12.21 1.25 2.91
N PRO A 129 -11.77 2.09 1.96
CA PRO A 129 -10.91 1.62 0.88
C PRO A 129 -9.67 0.94 1.46
N VAL A 130 -9.06 0.01 0.72
CA VAL A 130 -7.92 -0.78 1.23
C VAL A 130 -6.74 0.12 1.58
N ASP A 131 -6.52 1.18 0.79
CA ASP A 131 -5.51 2.22 0.98
C ASP A 131 -5.68 3.02 2.28
N GLU A 132 -6.89 3.09 2.83
CA GLU A 132 -7.16 3.75 4.11
C GLU A 132 -7.17 2.74 5.26
N PHE A 133 -7.71 1.55 5.01
CA PHE A 133 -7.82 0.48 6.00
C PHE A 133 -6.44 -0.02 6.45
N LEU A 134 -5.52 -0.30 5.52
CA LEU A 134 -4.21 -0.82 5.89
C LEU A 134 -3.44 0.16 6.80
N PRO A 135 -3.28 1.47 6.47
CA PRO A 135 -2.65 2.43 7.37
C PRO A 135 -3.34 2.62 8.72
N VAL A 136 -4.66 2.41 8.79
CA VAL A 136 -5.34 2.34 10.10
C VAL A 136 -4.81 1.15 10.90
N MET A 137 -4.70 -0.03 10.28
CA MET A 137 -4.30 -1.26 10.97
C MET A 137 -2.84 -1.26 11.46
N PHE A 138 -1.94 -0.49 10.84
CA PHE A 138 -0.58 -0.25 11.33
C PHE A 138 -0.37 1.11 12.01
N ASP A 139 -1.46 1.76 12.43
CA ASP A 139 -1.52 3.00 13.24
C ASP A 139 -0.83 4.24 12.64
N LYS A 140 -0.66 4.30 11.31
CA LYS A 140 -0.05 5.42 10.58
C LYS A 140 -1.04 6.29 9.82
N HIS A 141 -2.34 6.01 9.91
CA HIS A 141 -3.36 6.83 9.26
C HIS A 141 -3.44 8.24 9.91
N PRO A 142 -3.50 9.34 9.11
CA PRO A 142 -3.49 10.71 9.62
C PRO A 142 -4.82 11.13 10.28
N VAL A 143 -5.95 10.58 9.83
CA VAL A 143 -7.29 10.87 10.38
C VAL A 143 -7.55 10.01 11.62
N SER A 144 -7.64 10.64 12.80
CA SER A 144 -7.79 9.94 14.08
C SER A 144 -9.18 9.34 14.27
N GLU A 145 -10.20 9.96 13.69
CA GLU A 145 -11.59 9.52 13.70
C GLU A 145 -11.73 8.15 13.06
N TYR A 146 -11.03 7.90 11.95
CA TYR A 146 -11.06 6.59 11.29
C TYR A 146 -10.39 5.53 12.17
N LYS A 147 -9.25 5.85 12.77
CA LYS A 147 -8.53 4.96 13.70
C LYS A 147 -9.35 4.60 14.93
N ALA A 148 -10.19 5.51 15.44
CA ALA A 148 -11.00 5.29 16.64
C ALA A 148 -11.98 4.11 16.50
N HIS A 149 -12.37 3.74 15.28
CA HIS A 149 -13.24 2.58 15.03
C HIS A 149 -12.51 1.23 15.05
N PHE A 150 -11.18 1.23 15.12
CA PHE A 150 -10.34 0.03 15.13
C PHE A 150 -9.45 0.08 16.37
N SER A 151 -9.86 -0.60 17.44
CA SER A 151 -9.15 -0.55 18.73
C SER A 151 -7.79 -1.23 18.69
N LEU A 152 -7.68 -2.36 17.98
CA LEU A 152 -6.44 -3.12 17.81
C LEU A 152 -5.78 -2.80 16.47
N ARG A 153 -4.70 -2.01 16.51
CA ARG A 153 -3.94 -1.52 15.33
C ARG A 153 -2.48 -1.97 15.44
N ASN A 154 -2.27 -3.28 15.49
CA ASN A 154 -0.99 -3.91 15.76
C ASN A 154 -0.41 -4.66 14.55
N LEU A 155 -0.75 -4.21 13.33
CA LEU A 155 -0.16 -4.75 12.11
C LEU A 155 1.26 -4.18 11.97
N HIS A 156 2.26 -5.05 11.92
CA HIS A 156 3.65 -4.70 11.68
C HIS A 156 3.88 -4.57 10.17
N ALA A 157 3.82 -3.34 9.67
CA ALA A 157 3.95 -3.02 8.26
C ALA A 157 5.31 -2.41 7.92
N PHE A 158 5.92 -2.92 6.85
CA PHE A 158 7.19 -2.46 6.31
C PHE A 158 7.08 -2.20 4.81
N SER A 159 8.11 -1.59 4.22
CA SER A 159 8.22 -1.41 2.77
C SER A 159 9.63 -1.73 2.32
N VAL A 160 9.75 -2.33 1.13
CA VAL A 160 11.05 -2.41 0.46
C VAL A 160 11.52 -1.02 0.04
N GLU A 161 12.83 -0.78 0.08
CA GLU A 161 13.48 0.47 -0.30
C GLU A 161 14.81 0.19 -1.05
N PRO A 162 14.90 0.47 -2.36
CA PRO A 162 13.86 1.06 -3.21
C PRO A 162 12.75 0.06 -3.58
N LEU A 163 11.62 0.57 -4.07
CA LEU A 163 10.50 -0.24 -4.56
C LEU A 163 10.94 -1.21 -5.67
N LEU A 164 10.31 -2.39 -5.69
CA LEU A 164 10.59 -3.43 -6.69
C LEU A 164 9.49 -3.54 -7.75
N ILE A 165 8.36 -2.86 -7.53
CA ILE A 165 7.20 -2.84 -8.40
C ILE A 165 6.68 -1.41 -8.52
N TYR A 166 6.30 -1.04 -9.74
CA TYR A 166 5.75 0.27 -10.10
C TYR A 166 4.50 0.06 -10.96
N PRO A 167 3.60 1.05 -11.06
CA PRO A 167 2.49 0.95 -12.00
C PRO A 167 3.00 0.98 -13.45
N THR A 168 2.20 0.43 -14.36
CA THR A 168 2.44 0.55 -15.81
C THR A 168 2.26 1.98 -16.29
N HIS A 169 1.26 2.69 -15.74
CA HIS A 169 0.94 4.09 -16.03
C HIS A 169 0.73 4.83 -14.70
N TYR A 170 1.32 6.00 -14.57
CA TYR A 170 1.04 6.86 -13.43
C TYR A 170 -0.23 7.67 -13.67
N THR A 171 -0.85 8.09 -12.58
CA THR A 171 -1.97 9.02 -12.64
C THR A 171 -1.60 10.26 -13.46
N GLY A 172 -2.35 10.50 -14.55
CA GLY A 172 -2.13 11.61 -15.47
C GLY A 172 -1.42 11.24 -16.77
N ASP A 173 -0.81 10.06 -16.86
CA ASP A 173 -0.18 9.57 -18.08
C ASP A 173 -1.21 9.34 -19.19
N ASP A 174 -0.75 9.38 -20.45
CA ASP A 174 -1.59 8.96 -21.57
C ASP A 174 -1.86 7.46 -21.48
N GLY A 175 -3.13 7.07 -21.70
CA GLY A 175 -3.57 5.69 -21.50
C GLY A 175 -3.81 5.27 -20.04
N TYR A 176 -3.70 6.17 -19.05
CA TYR A 176 -4.09 5.86 -17.66
C TYR A 176 -5.59 5.56 -17.55
N VAL A 177 -5.92 4.40 -16.95
CA VAL A 177 -7.28 3.95 -16.65
C VAL A 177 -7.32 3.55 -15.17
N SER A 178 -8.42 3.85 -14.48
CA SER A 178 -8.62 3.46 -13.08
C SER A 178 -10.03 2.88 -12.88
N ASP A 179 -10.09 1.61 -12.50
CA ASP A 179 -11.36 0.93 -12.19
C ASP A 179 -11.91 1.31 -10.81
N THR A 180 -11.06 1.84 -9.93
CA THR A 180 -11.44 2.30 -8.59
C THR A 180 -12.01 3.71 -8.61
N GLU A 181 -11.31 4.67 -9.23
CA GLU A 181 -11.66 6.09 -9.14
C GLU A 181 -12.76 6.53 -10.11
N THR A 182 -12.94 5.84 -11.25
CA THR A 182 -13.89 6.23 -12.32
C THR A 182 -15.26 5.54 -12.25
N SER A 183 -15.51 4.76 -11.20
CA SER A 183 -16.76 4.02 -11.02
C SER A 183 -17.79 4.78 -10.18
N VAL A 184 -19.08 4.44 -10.32
CA VAL A 184 -20.17 5.14 -9.60
C VAL A 184 -20.06 5.02 -8.08
N VAL A 185 -20.65 6.00 -7.37
CA VAL A 185 -20.72 5.97 -5.90
C VAL A 185 -21.49 4.73 -5.43
N TRP A 186 -21.01 4.09 -4.36
CA TRP A 186 -21.50 2.78 -3.91
C TRP A 186 -23.01 2.73 -3.62
N ASN A 187 -23.59 3.85 -3.14
CA ASN A 187 -25.01 3.96 -2.76
C ASN A 187 -25.86 4.74 -3.76
N ASN A 188 -25.30 5.20 -4.89
CA ASN A 188 -26.06 5.91 -5.91
C ASN A 188 -25.41 5.77 -7.29
N GLU A 189 -25.96 4.86 -8.10
CA GLU A 189 -25.46 4.55 -9.43
C GLU A 189 -25.62 5.69 -10.45
N HIS A 190 -26.45 6.68 -10.14
CA HIS A 190 -26.64 7.86 -11.00
C HIS A 190 -25.56 8.92 -10.80
N VAL A 191 -24.78 8.83 -9.72
CA VAL A 191 -23.64 9.72 -9.46
C VAL A 191 -22.39 9.07 -10.05
N LYS A 192 -22.08 9.47 -11.28
CA LYS A 192 -20.78 9.16 -11.89
C LYS A 192 -19.69 9.93 -11.14
N THR A 193 -18.61 9.25 -10.81
CA THR A 193 -17.36 9.94 -10.48
C THR A 193 -16.64 10.20 -11.80
N ASP A 194 -16.19 11.42 -12.01
CA ASP A 194 -15.34 11.75 -13.14
C ASP A 194 -13.97 12.13 -12.59
N TRP A 195 -12.94 11.69 -13.29
CA TRP A 195 -11.57 12.01 -12.92
C TRP A 195 -11.26 13.41 -13.42
N ASP A 196 -11.56 14.42 -12.59
CA ASP A 196 -11.39 15.81 -12.99
C ASP A 196 -9.90 16.20 -12.94
N ARG A 197 -9.22 16.06 -14.09
CA ARG A 197 -7.80 16.45 -14.35
C ARG A 197 -7.44 17.83 -13.76
N ALA A 198 -8.41 18.74 -13.66
CA ALA A 198 -8.22 20.10 -13.16
C ALA A 198 -8.09 20.20 -11.62
N LYS A 199 -8.71 19.30 -10.84
CA LYS A 199 -8.66 19.33 -9.36
C LYS A 199 -7.44 18.62 -8.76
N SER A 200 -6.67 17.91 -9.60
CA SER A 200 -5.47 17.15 -9.27
C SER A 200 -4.22 18.03 -8.93
N GLN A 201 -4.39 19.30 -8.59
CA GLN A 201 -3.27 20.18 -8.22
C GLN A 201 -2.56 19.67 -6.94
N LYS A 202 -3.33 19.16 -5.97
CA LYS A 202 -2.82 18.48 -4.76
C LYS A 202 -2.07 17.17 -5.04
N MET A 203 -2.41 16.45 -6.12
CA MET A 203 -1.70 15.22 -6.50
C MET A 203 -0.44 15.51 -7.33
N ARG A 204 -0.42 16.62 -8.09
CA ARG A 204 0.78 17.12 -8.78
C ARG A 204 1.87 17.60 -7.82
N GLU A 205 1.49 18.25 -6.71
CA GLU A 205 2.44 18.59 -5.62
C GLU A 205 3.01 17.33 -4.95
N GLN A 206 2.27 16.21 -4.92
CA GLN A 206 2.73 14.91 -4.43
C GLN A 206 3.71 14.17 -5.35
N GLN A 207 3.75 14.48 -6.65
CA GLN A 207 4.73 13.92 -7.59
C GLN A 207 6.11 14.59 -7.47
N ALA A 208 6.16 15.82 -6.94
CA ALA A 208 7.41 16.49 -6.58
C ALA A 208 7.91 15.93 -5.24
N LEU A 209 8.40 14.68 -5.24
CA LEU A 209 9.15 14.12 -4.13
C LEU A 209 10.21 15.14 -3.67
N SER A 210 10.00 15.74 -2.49
CA SER A 210 10.99 16.63 -1.89
C SER A 210 12.30 15.86 -1.79
N ARG A 211 13.39 16.47 -2.23
CA ARG A 211 14.75 15.92 -2.12
C ARG A 211 15.13 15.59 -0.66
N GLU A 212 14.35 16.05 0.32
CA GLU A 212 14.53 15.88 1.76
C GLU A 212 14.03 14.53 2.32
N ALA A 213 13.16 13.79 1.62
CA ALA A 213 12.57 12.53 2.12
C ALA A 213 13.35 11.26 1.73
N LYS A 214 14.61 11.40 1.31
CA LYS A 214 15.44 10.24 0.92
C LYS A 214 15.85 9.44 2.16
N ASN A 215 15.49 8.15 2.18
CA ASN A 215 15.90 7.19 3.20
C ASN A 215 17.40 6.84 3.03
N SER A 216 18.29 7.75 3.46
CA SER A 216 19.74 7.67 3.24
C SER A 216 20.47 6.69 4.15
N ASP A 217 19.81 6.26 5.23
CA ASP A 217 20.31 5.35 6.26
C ASP A 217 20.00 3.87 5.99
N VAL A 218 19.24 3.57 4.94
CA VAL A 218 18.88 2.19 4.59
C VAL A 218 20.10 1.44 4.06
N LEU A 219 20.43 0.32 4.70
CA LEU A 219 21.47 -0.58 4.21
C LEU A 219 21.07 -1.13 2.84
N GLN A 220 21.79 -0.73 1.79
CA GLN A 220 21.51 -1.15 0.41
C GLN A 220 22.27 -2.43 0.04
N SER A 221 21.73 -3.19 -0.91
CA SER A 221 22.42 -4.31 -1.54
C SER A 221 23.29 -3.83 -2.72
N PRO A 222 24.41 -4.49 -3.05
CA PRO A 222 25.23 -4.17 -4.23
C PRO A 222 24.47 -4.25 -5.56
N LEU A 223 23.34 -4.95 -5.60
CA LEU A 223 22.48 -5.04 -6.79
C LEU A 223 21.69 -3.75 -7.04
N ASP A 224 21.53 -2.88 -6.03
CA ASP A 224 20.74 -1.66 -6.13
C ASP A 224 21.56 -0.48 -6.69
N SER A 225 22.90 -0.52 -6.57
CA SER A 225 23.77 0.47 -7.23
C SER A 225 23.85 0.24 -8.74
N ALA A 226 23.91 -1.02 -9.19
CA ALA A 226 23.97 -1.36 -10.61
C ALA A 226 22.72 -0.94 -11.40
N ALA A 227 21.54 -0.94 -10.75
CA ALA A 227 20.29 -0.53 -11.38
C ALA A 227 20.16 1.01 -11.57
N ARG A 228 20.95 1.82 -10.83
CA ARG A 228 20.97 3.27 -10.98
C ARG A 228 21.88 3.76 -12.11
N ASP A 229 22.88 2.98 -12.49
CA ASP A 229 23.87 3.36 -13.50
C ASP A 229 23.43 3.01 -14.95
N GLU A 230 22.28 2.34 -15.13
CA GLU A 230 21.71 1.95 -16.43
C GLU A 230 20.48 2.78 -16.86
N LEU A 231 20.20 3.92 -16.21
CA LEU A 231 19.11 4.86 -16.55
C LEU A 231 19.64 6.23 -17.01
#